data_AF-A0A6B3PH78-F1
#
_entry.id   AF-A0A6B3PH78-F1
#
_cell.length_a   1.000
_cell.length_b   1.000
_cell.length_c   1.000
_cell.angle_alpha   90.00
_cell.angle_beta   90.00
_cell.angle_gamma   90.00
#
_symmetry.space_group_name_H-M   'P 1'
#
loop_
_entity.id
_entity.type
_entity.pdbx_description
1 polymer ?
#
loop_
_entity_poly.entity_id
_entity_poly.type
_entity_poly.pdbx_seq_one_letter_code
_entity_poly.pdbx_strand_id
1 'polypeptide(L)'
;MATNEEQMIGGSEYLKRTMGISSAPFEAYLNYGYALLAIAGADGDVPEAEMNWLINHQRMVGAPEEAIEKYKEFDYKNAKLEDLLPKIKTDVPNWSAPRTLLYHAIKMSRADKDYAKQEEEAVKKAAKLLGVADDITLSLNILVEMEEKVESMLKALIHTETL
;
A
#
# COMPACT_ATOMS: atom_id res chain seq x y z
N MET A 1 -32.84 15.29 6.69
CA MET A 1 -31.82 14.77 5.75
C MET A 1 -30.94 13.84 6.57
N ALA A 2 -31.06 12.53 6.37
CA ALA A 2 -30.13 11.59 6.97
C ALA A 2 -28.77 11.84 6.33
N THR A 3 -27.76 12.07 7.16
CA THR A 3 -26.35 11.98 6.75
C THR A 3 -26.17 10.62 6.10
N ASN A 4 -25.78 10.57 4.83
CA ASN A 4 -25.35 9.33 4.18
C ASN A 4 -24.14 8.82 4.98
N GLU A 5 -24.36 7.91 5.92
CA GLU A 5 -23.28 7.10 6.44
C GLU A 5 -22.75 6.32 5.24
N GLU A 6 -21.51 6.63 4.84
CA GLU A 6 -20.84 5.86 3.79
C GLU A 6 -20.87 4.39 4.20
N GLN A 7 -21.45 3.56 3.33
CA GLN A 7 -21.56 2.14 3.59
C GLN A 7 -20.17 1.55 3.84
N MET A 8 -19.94 1.05 5.06
CA MET A 8 -18.72 0.38 5.44
C MET A 8 -18.65 -0.99 4.77
N ILE A 9 -17.56 -1.25 4.07
CA ILE A 9 -17.29 -2.52 3.41
C ILE A 9 -16.31 -3.31 4.28
N GLY A 10 -16.69 -4.56 4.58
CA GLY A 10 -15.86 -5.46 5.37
C GLY A 10 -14.53 -5.75 4.69
N GLY A 11 -13.44 -5.64 5.45
CA GLY A 11 -12.13 -6.10 5.02
C GLY A 11 -12.01 -7.61 5.10
N SER A 12 -10.97 -8.17 4.49
CA SER A 12 -10.65 -9.59 4.65
C SER A 12 -10.13 -9.91 6.05
N GLU A 13 -10.17 -11.19 6.44
CA GLU A 13 -9.49 -11.66 7.66
C GLU A 13 -7.98 -11.36 7.64
N TYR A 14 -7.38 -11.29 6.46
CA TYR A 14 -6.00 -10.85 6.30
C TYR A 14 -5.83 -9.40 6.78
N LEU A 15 -6.65 -8.47 6.27
CA LEU A 15 -6.57 -7.05 6.63
C LEU A 15 -6.80 -6.85 8.14
N LYS A 16 -7.78 -7.57 8.70
CA LYS A 16 -8.06 -7.53 10.13
C LYS A 16 -6.89 -8.04 10.97
N ARG A 17 -6.27 -9.16 10.57
CA ARG A 17 -5.15 -9.75 11.30
C ARG A 17 -3.87 -8.90 11.21
N THR A 18 -3.59 -8.29 10.07
CA THR A 18 -2.33 -7.58 9.83
C THR A 18 -2.38 -6.11 10.24
N MET A 19 -3.53 -5.46 10.09
CA MET A 19 -3.67 -4.00 10.32
C MET A 19 -4.70 -3.64 11.38
N GLY A 20 -5.46 -4.61 11.90
CA GLY A 20 -6.54 -4.36 12.88
C GLY A 20 -7.79 -3.72 12.29
N ILE A 21 -7.85 -3.53 10.97
CA ILE A 21 -8.98 -2.90 10.27
C ILE A 21 -10.00 -3.97 9.93
N SER A 22 -11.24 -3.82 10.39
CA SER A 22 -12.33 -4.74 10.04
C SER A 22 -13.18 -4.21 8.89
N SER A 23 -13.21 -2.91 8.67
CA SER A 23 -13.98 -2.31 7.57
C SER A 23 -13.51 -0.91 7.20
N ALA A 24 -13.81 -0.52 5.96
CA ALA A 24 -13.56 0.83 5.45
C ALA A 24 -14.63 1.19 4.41
N PRO A 25 -14.95 2.47 4.19
CA PRO A 25 -15.86 2.87 3.12
C PRO A 25 -15.23 2.57 1.74
N PHE A 26 -16.08 2.42 0.72
CA PHE A 26 -15.62 2.25 -0.67
C PHE A 26 -14.57 3.29 -1.08
N GLU A 27 -14.80 4.54 -0.71
CA GLU A 27 -13.91 5.65 -1.04
C GLU A 27 -12.49 5.44 -0.46
N ALA A 28 -12.37 4.82 0.71
CA ALA A 28 -11.07 4.55 1.31
C ALA A 28 -10.29 3.50 0.51
N TYR A 29 -10.91 2.40 0.07
CA TYR A 29 -10.24 1.42 -0.79
C TYR A 29 -9.76 2.06 -2.09
N LEU A 30 -10.63 2.84 -2.75
CA LEU A 30 -10.31 3.52 -4.00
C LEU A 30 -9.13 4.49 -3.84
N ASN A 31 -9.20 5.40 -2.86
CA ASN A 31 -8.16 6.40 -2.64
C ASN A 31 -6.87 5.79 -2.10
N TYR A 32 -6.93 4.64 -1.42
CA TYR A 32 -5.74 3.89 -1.01
C TYR A 32 -4.93 3.42 -2.21
N GLY A 33 -5.60 2.81 -3.21
CA GLY A 33 -4.94 2.39 -4.44
C GLY A 33 -4.39 3.57 -5.25
N TYR A 34 -5.17 4.65 -5.35
CA TYR A 34 -4.73 5.88 -6.02
C TYR A 34 -3.52 6.53 -5.34
N ALA A 35 -3.48 6.54 -4.01
CA ALA A 35 -2.35 7.07 -3.27
C ALA A 35 -1.09 6.23 -3.50
N LEU A 36 -1.19 4.90 -3.50
CA LEU A 36 -0.06 4.03 -3.85
C LEU A 36 0.47 4.28 -5.26
N LEU A 37 -0.42 4.44 -6.25
CA LEU A 37 -0.01 4.77 -7.62
C LEU A 37 0.64 6.14 -7.73
N ALA A 38 0.13 7.15 -7.00
CA ALA A 38 0.72 8.48 -6.98
C ALA A 38 2.11 8.49 -6.33
N ILE A 39 2.34 7.64 -5.32
CA ILE A 39 3.65 7.47 -4.68
C ILE A 39 4.61 6.74 -5.63
N ALA A 40 4.21 5.59 -6.18
CA ALA A 40 5.05 4.76 -7.04
C ALA A 40 5.38 5.45 -8.37
N GLY A 41 4.39 6.11 -8.98
CA GLY A 41 4.54 6.85 -10.24
C GLY A 41 5.18 8.24 -10.08
N ALA A 42 5.67 8.61 -8.90
CA ALA A 42 6.23 9.94 -8.66
C ALA A 42 7.50 10.23 -9.48
N ASP A 43 8.17 9.20 -10.00
CA ASP A 43 9.36 9.30 -10.86
C ASP A 43 9.08 8.95 -12.34
N GLY A 44 7.81 8.74 -12.70
CA GLY A 44 7.41 8.47 -14.08
C GLY A 44 6.29 7.46 -14.19
N ASP A 45 6.58 6.31 -14.78
CA ASP A 45 5.63 5.23 -14.98
C ASP A 45 5.68 4.22 -13.83
N VAL A 46 4.52 3.66 -13.47
CA VAL A 46 4.43 2.51 -12.56
C VAL A 46 4.71 1.23 -13.38
N PRO A 47 5.80 0.48 -13.11
CA PRO A 47 6.08 -0.78 -13.78
C PRO A 47 4.95 -1.80 -13.63
N GLU A 48 4.84 -2.73 -14.58
CA GLU A 48 3.81 -3.77 -14.55
C GLU A 48 3.88 -4.64 -13.29
N ALA A 49 5.09 -4.93 -12.80
CA ALA A 49 5.29 -5.70 -11.57
C ALA A 49 4.68 -5.00 -10.34
N GLU A 50 4.85 -3.68 -10.23
CA GLU A 50 4.29 -2.89 -9.14
C GLU A 50 2.75 -2.77 -9.27
N MET A 51 2.24 -2.56 -10.48
CA MET A 51 0.79 -2.54 -10.73
C MET A 51 0.14 -3.88 -10.37
N ASN A 52 0.77 -5.00 -10.76
CA ASN A 52 0.29 -6.33 -10.40
C ASN A 52 0.37 -6.58 -8.89
N TRP A 53 1.43 -6.09 -8.23
CA TRP A 53 1.53 -6.12 -6.77
C TRP A 53 0.36 -5.39 -6.12
N LEU A 54 0.06 -4.17 -6.56
CA LEU A 54 -1.05 -3.37 -6.04
C LEU A 54 -2.38 -4.11 -6.18
N ILE A 55 -2.69 -4.60 -7.39
CA ILE A 55 -3.95 -5.30 -7.67
C ILE A 55 -4.09 -6.54 -6.77
N ASN A 56 -3.04 -7.36 -6.69
CA ASN A 56 -3.06 -8.58 -5.88
C ASN A 56 -3.19 -8.27 -4.39
N HIS A 57 -2.48 -7.25 -3.90
CA HIS A 57 -2.59 -6.78 -2.54
C HIS A 57 -4.00 -6.29 -2.23
N GLN A 58 -4.60 -5.48 -3.10
CA GLN A 58 -5.95 -4.93 -2.91
C GLN A 58 -7.02 -6.03 -2.89
N ARG A 59 -6.90 -7.06 -3.75
CA ARG A 59 -7.75 -8.26 -3.65
C ARG A 59 -7.57 -8.99 -2.32
N MET A 60 -6.32 -9.17 -1.87
CA MET A 60 -6.01 -9.87 -0.61
C MET A 60 -6.60 -9.17 0.62
N VAL A 61 -6.61 -7.83 0.66
CA VAL A 61 -7.21 -7.07 1.77
C VAL A 61 -8.74 -6.96 1.69
N GLY A 62 -9.36 -7.45 0.61
CA GLY A 62 -10.81 -7.47 0.43
C GLY A 62 -11.38 -6.21 -0.24
N ALA A 63 -10.57 -5.46 -0.99
CA ALA A 63 -11.08 -4.33 -1.76
C ALA A 63 -12.12 -4.81 -2.80
N PRO A 64 -13.24 -4.10 -2.98
CA PRO A 64 -14.20 -4.41 -4.04
C PRO A 64 -13.57 -4.38 -5.41
N GLU A 65 -13.91 -5.32 -6.30
CA GLU A 65 -13.35 -5.36 -7.66
C GLU A 65 -13.65 -4.07 -8.44
N GLU A 66 -14.80 -3.43 -8.19
CA GLU A 66 -15.14 -2.12 -8.76
C GLU A 66 -14.12 -1.01 -8.40
N ALA A 67 -13.50 -1.07 -7.21
CA ALA A 67 -12.41 -0.14 -6.87
C ALA A 67 -11.12 -0.52 -7.62
N ILE A 68 -10.84 -1.82 -7.75
CA ILE A 68 -9.63 -2.35 -8.38
C ILE A 68 -9.59 -2.07 -9.87
N GLU A 69 -10.72 -2.21 -10.56
CA GLU A 69 -10.85 -1.91 -11.99
C GLU A 69 -10.48 -0.46 -12.30
N LYS A 70 -10.80 0.47 -11.39
CA LYS A 70 -10.51 1.91 -11.53
C LYS A 70 -9.03 2.26 -11.37
N TYR A 71 -8.18 1.38 -10.84
CA TYR A 71 -6.75 1.68 -10.64
C TYR A 71 -5.98 1.82 -11.95
N LYS A 72 -6.32 1.01 -12.96
CA LYS A 72 -5.61 1.03 -14.26
C LYS A 72 -5.92 2.27 -15.09
N GLU A 73 -7.07 2.89 -14.86
CA GLU A 73 -7.55 4.08 -15.59
C GLU A 73 -7.16 5.39 -14.88
N PHE A 74 -6.58 5.30 -13.68
CA PHE A 74 -6.29 6.46 -12.85
C PHE A 74 -5.06 7.23 -13.34
N ASP A 75 -5.22 8.55 -13.50
CA ASP A 75 -4.13 9.47 -13.83
C ASP A 75 -3.30 9.83 -12.59
N TYR A 76 -2.46 8.89 -12.16
CA TYR A 76 -1.60 9.07 -10.99
C TYR A 76 -0.50 10.12 -11.18
N LYS A 77 -0.14 10.47 -12.41
CA LYS A 77 0.92 11.44 -12.71
C LYS A 77 0.53 12.87 -12.32
N ASN A 78 -0.76 13.17 -12.36
CA ASN A 78 -1.30 14.48 -11.99
C ASN A 78 -2.02 14.46 -10.63
N ALA A 79 -2.00 13.33 -9.93
CA ALA A 79 -2.66 13.16 -8.65
C ALA A 79 -1.92 13.91 -7.51
N LYS A 80 -2.70 14.41 -6.56
CA LYS A 80 -2.20 15.07 -5.35
C LYS A 80 -2.58 14.27 -4.12
N LEU A 81 -1.58 13.87 -3.34
CA LEU A 81 -1.83 13.07 -2.13
C LEU A 81 -2.67 13.83 -1.11
N GLU A 82 -2.57 15.15 -1.08
CA GLU A 82 -3.37 16.03 -0.23
C GLU A 82 -4.88 15.90 -0.47
N ASP A 83 -5.28 15.56 -1.70
CA ASP A 83 -6.68 15.36 -2.09
C ASP A 83 -7.16 13.92 -1.82
N LEU A 84 -6.23 12.96 -1.77
CA LEU A 84 -6.50 11.52 -1.61
C LEU A 84 -6.51 11.10 -0.13
N LEU A 85 -5.48 11.49 0.63
CA LEU A 85 -5.24 11.04 2.01
C LEU A 85 -6.44 11.28 2.95
N PRO A 86 -7.14 12.43 2.93
CA PRO A 86 -8.26 12.67 3.84
C PRO A 86 -9.44 11.72 3.65
N LYS A 87 -9.51 11.02 2.51
CA LYS A 87 -10.57 10.08 2.13
C LYS A 87 -10.25 8.64 2.53
N ILE A 88 -9.02 8.38 2.96
CA ILE A 88 -8.58 7.06 3.40
C ILE A 88 -8.90 6.90 4.89
N LYS A 89 -10.17 6.58 5.17
CA LYS A 89 -10.70 6.36 6.53
C LYS A 89 -11.00 4.89 6.76
N THR A 90 -10.94 4.45 8.02
CA THR A 90 -11.25 3.07 8.41
C THR A 90 -12.04 3.07 9.72
N ASP A 91 -12.45 1.89 10.17
CA ASP A 91 -13.06 1.68 11.49
C ASP A 91 -12.08 1.81 12.67
N VAL A 92 -10.79 2.08 12.41
CA VAL A 92 -9.76 2.23 13.45
C VAL A 92 -9.35 3.71 13.58
N PRO A 93 -9.79 4.44 14.63
CA PRO A 93 -9.64 5.90 14.70
C PRO A 93 -8.20 6.41 14.72
N ASN A 94 -7.28 5.63 15.28
CA ASN A 94 -5.86 6.00 15.42
C ASN A 94 -4.97 5.34 14.35
N TRP A 95 -5.57 4.69 13.35
CA TRP A 95 -4.81 4.12 12.26
C TRP A 95 -4.22 5.22 11.38
N SER A 96 -2.96 5.04 10.97
CA SER A 96 -2.20 6.05 10.25
C SER A 96 -2.06 5.70 8.79
N ALA A 97 -2.98 6.21 7.94
CA ALA A 97 -2.91 6.02 6.50
C ALA A 97 -1.52 6.32 5.90
N PRO A 98 -0.82 7.42 6.27
CA PRO A 98 0.50 7.71 5.72
C PRO A 98 1.56 6.64 6.04
N ARG A 99 1.54 6.06 7.25
CA ARG A 99 2.50 5.03 7.66
C ARG A 99 2.24 3.71 6.96
N THR A 100 0.97 3.32 6.82
CA THR A 100 0.60 2.09 6.12
C THR A 100 0.81 2.21 4.61
N LEU A 101 0.54 3.39 4.03
CA LEU A 101 0.89 3.68 2.63
C LEU A 101 2.40 3.61 2.40
N LEU A 102 3.21 4.19 3.28
CA LEU A 102 4.67 4.09 3.16
C LEU A 102 5.15 2.64 3.25
N TYR A 103 4.65 1.88 4.23
CA TYR A 103 4.94 0.45 4.37
C TYR A 103 4.61 -0.33 3.09
N HIS A 104 3.42 -0.13 2.53
CA HIS A 104 3.02 -0.84 1.31
C HIS A 104 3.73 -0.30 0.06
N ALA A 105 4.09 0.97 -0.01
CA ALA A 105 4.87 1.53 -1.11
C ALA A 105 6.28 0.91 -1.14
N ILE A 106 6.93 0.71 0.01
CA ILE A 106 8.21 -0.01 0.10
C ILE A 106 8.07 -1.44 -0.43
N LYS A 107 7.01 -2.15 -0.04
CA LYS A 107 6.76 -3.54 -0.51
C LYS A 107 6.44 -3.59 -2.00
N MET A 108 5.69 -2.60 -2.49
CA MET A 108 5.35 -2.46 -3.90
C MET A 108 6.60 -2.23 -4.76
N SER A 109 7.48 -1.31 -4.34
CA SER A 109 8.72 -1.00 -5.08
C SER A 109 9.72 -2.16 -5.12
N ARG A 110 9.60 -3.12 -4.20
CA ARG A 110 10.47 -4.31 -4.11
C ARG A 110 9.94 -5.52 -4.86
N ALA A 111 8.83 -5.39 -5.59
CA ALA A 111 8.16 -6.53 -6.22
C ALA A 111 9.04 -7.32 -7.20
N ASP A 112 10.05 -6.70 -7.84
CA ASP A 112 10.95 -7.38 -8.80
C ASP A 112 12.32 -7.80 -8.25
N LYS A 113 12.62 -7.50 -6.97
CA LYS A 113 13.83 -7.87 -6.21
C LYS A 113 15.17 -7.25 -6.64
N ASP A 114 15.21 -6.23 -7.52
CA ASP A 114 16.48 -5.76 -8.10
C ASP A 114 16.82 -4.26 -7.85
N TYR A 115 16.48 -3.68 -6.68
CA TYR A 115 16.47 -2.21 -6.49
C TYR A 115 17.25 -1.60 -5.30
N ALA A 116 18.33 -2.21 -4.82
CA ALA A 116 18.95 -1.80 -3.54
C ALA A 116 19.35 -0.31 -3.34
N LYS A 117 19.72 0.45 -4.39
CA LYS A 117 20.10 1.88 -4.24
C LYS A 117 18.99 2.87 -4.61
N GLN A 118 18.23 2.58 -5.66
CA GLN A 118 17.08 3.41 -6.05
C GLN A 118 15.92 3.27 -5.04
N GLU A 119 15.85 2.14 -4.31
CA GLU A 119 14.92 1.94 -3.20
C GLU A 119 15.06 3.01 -2.12
N GLU A 120 16.27 3.29 -1.63
CA GLU A 120 16.44 4.20 -0.49
C GLU A 120 15.97 5.62 -0.83
N GLU A 121 16.22 6.09 -2.06
CA GLU A 121 15.76 7.39 -2.54
C GLU A 121 14.24 7.43 -2.72
N ALA A 122 13.65 6.37 -3.30
CA ALA A 122 12.21 6.24 -3.47
C ALA A 122 11.48 6.23 -2.12
N VAL A 123 12.01 5.50 -1.13
CA VAL A 123 11.45 5.43 0.23
C VAL A 123 11.50 6.80 0.92
N LYS A 124 12.64 7.50 0.85
CA LYS A 124 12.77 8.86 1.42
C LYS A 124 11.82 9.85 0.76
N LYS A 125 11.65 9.76 -0.56
CA LYS A 125 10.72 10.61 -1.32
C LYS A 125 9.27 10.33 -0.92
N ALA A 126 8.87 9.07 -0.88
CA ALA A 126 7.55 8.65 -0.43
C ALA A 126 7.25 9.12 1.00
N ALA A 127 8.22 8.94 1.92
CA ALA A 127 8.09 9.40 3.30
C ALA A 127 7.88 10.92 3.40
N LYS A 128 8.65 11.70 2.62
CA LYS A 128 8.51 13.15 2.55
C LYS A 128 7.14 13.56 2.02
N LEU A 129 6.66 12.91 0.96
CA LEU A 129 5.32 13.16 0.39
C LEU A 129 4.20 12.86 1.39
N LEU A 130 4.40 11.85 2.23
CA LEU A 130 3.43 11.40 3.23
C LEU A 130 3.60 12.10 4.59
N GLY A 131 4.61 12.95 4.77
CA GLY A 131 4.91 13.60 6.05
C GLY A 131 5.28 12.63 7.17
N VAL A 132 5.87 11.48 6.85
CA VAL A 132 6.29 10.48 7.82
C VAL A 132 7.70 10.80 8.32
N ALA A 133 7.89 10.78 9.64
CA ALA A 133 9.18 11.08 10.28
C ALA A 133 10.27 10.06 9.91
N ASP A 134 11.52 10.51 9.85
CA ASP A 134 12.66 9.71 9.37
C ASP A 134 12.91 8.44 10.21
N ASP A 135 12.69 8.51 11.52
CA ASP A 135 12.85 7.38 12.44
C ASP A 135 11.80 6.28 12.17
N ILE A 136 10.56 6.69 11.90
CA ILE A 136 9.48 5.78 11.50
C ILE A 136 9.75 5.22 10.11
N THR A 137 10.19 6.04 9.17
CA THR A 137 10.55 5.62 7.80
C THR A 137 11.63 4.56 7.82
N LEU A 138 12.71 4.79 8.58
CA LEU A 138 13.78 3.81 8.78
C LEU A 138 13.24 2.51 9.38
N SER A 139 12.42 2.62 10.42
CA SER A 139 11.82 1.45 11.09
C SER A 139 10.94 0.62 10.15
N LEU A 140 10.14 1.28 9.31
CA LEU A 140 9.30 0.61 8.31
C LEU A 140 10.12 -0.07 7.22
N ASN A 141 11.18 0.58 6.73
CA ASN A 141 12.08 -0.03 5.75
C ASN A 141 12.76 -1.29 6.31
N ILE A 142 13.29 -1.22 7.54
CA ILE A 142 13.89 -2.38 8.22
C ILE A 142 12.84 -3.48 8.44
N LEU A 143 11.60 -3.13 8.81
CA LEU A 143 10.52 -4.10 8.96
C LEU A 143 10.28 -4.89 7.66
N VAL A 144 10.17 -4.20 6.52
CA VAL A 144 9.97 -4.88 5.23
C VAL A 144 11.15 -5.80 4.89
N GLU A 145 12.40 -5.35 5.10
CA GLU A 145 13.58 -6.21 4.89
C GLU A 145 13.57 -7.46 5.77
N MET A 146 13.12 -7.33 7.02
CA MET A 146 13.01 -8.48 7.94
C MET A 146 11.93 -9.45 7.48
N GLU A 147 10.77 -8.95 7.03
CA GLU A 147 9.69 -9.79 6.49
C GLU A 147 10.16 -10.60 5.28
N GLU A 148 10.87 -9.97 4.34
CA GLU A 148 11.41 -10.63 3.15
C GLU A 148 12.44 -11.71 3.50
N LYS A 149 13.30 -11.44 4.49
CA LYS A 149 14.28 -12.43 4.99
C LYS A 149 13.59 -13.61 5.68
N VAL A 150 12.55 -13.36 6.48
CA VAL A 150 11.77 -14.42 7.14
C VAL A 150 11.01 -15.26 6.11
N GLU A 151 10.42 -14.63 5.08
CA GLU A 151 9.76 -15.33 3.99
C GLU A 151 10.75 -16.20 3.20
N SER A 152 11.96 -15.68 2.92
CA SER A 152 13.00 -16.43 2.23
C SER A 152 13.46 -17.64 3.05
N MET A 153 13.67 -17.45 4.36
CA MET A 153 13.98 -18.55 5.28
C MET A 153 12.86 -19.61 5.31
N LEU A 154 11.60 -19.20 5.33
CA LEU A 154 10.46 -20.11 5.27
C LEU A 154 10.49 -20.94 3.98
N LYS A 155 10.74 -20.30 2.83
CA LYS A 155 10.83 -20.96 1.53
C LYS A 155 11.95 -21.99 1.47
N ALA A 156 13.12 -21.66 2.02
CA ALA A 156 14.24 -22.58 2.14
C ALA A 156 13.90 -23.79 3.03
N LEU A 157 13.28 -23.57 4.20
CA LEU A 157 12.93 -24.65 5.14
C LEU A 157 11.84 -25.59 4.58
N ILE A 158 10.85 -25.06 3.87
CA ILE A 158 9.75 -25.84 3.27
C ILE A 158 10.14 -26.42 1.90
N HIS A 159 11.28 -26.01 1.32
CA HIS A 159 11.74 -26.39 -0.03
C HIS A 159 10.79 -25.93 -1.14
N THR A 160 10.45 -24.64 -1.12
CA THR A 160 9.64 -23.98 -2.16
C THR A 160 10.43 -23.00 -3.01
N GLU A 161 11.77 -22.98 -2.85
CA GLU A 161 12.65 -22.34 -3.82
C GLU A 161 12.61 -23.15 -5.12
N THR A 162 11.98 -22.59 -6.15
CA THR A 162 12.17 -23.06 -7.52
C THR A 162 13.58 -22.67 -7.97
N LEU A 163 14.38 -23.67 -8.35
CA LEU A 163 15.64 -23.51 -9.09
C LEU A 163 15.45 -22.66 -10.35
#